data_AF-A0A6N7EGL3-F1
#
_entry.id   AF-A0A6N7EGL3-F1
#
_cell.length_a   1.000
_cell.length_b   1.000
_cell.length_c   1.000
_cell.angle_alpha   90.00
_cell.angle_beta   90.00
_cell.angle_gamma   90.00
#
_symmetry.space_group_name_H-M   'P 1'
#
loop_
_entity.id
_entity.type
_entity.pdbx_description
1 polymer ?
#
loop_
_entity_poly.entity_id
_entity_poly.type
_entity_poly.pdbx_seq_one_letter_code
_entity_poly.pdbx_strand_id
1 'polypeptide(L)'
;MADIDVDTELLRATGRQLGDIVETLKGAKEDAADLAAHVGHGGLADRVRDFADNWQSRRQEMVETIAGLGSVSENVGIAFEEWDSELARAITQDPETTQGAR
;
A
#
# COMPACT_ATOMS: atom_id res chain seq x y z
N MET A 1 21.12 10.12 -21.58
CA MET A 1 20.79 9.81 -20.19
C MET A 1 19.31 10.08 -20.06
N ALA A 2 18.48 9.08 -19.78
CA ALA A 2 17.06 9.33 -19.61
C ALA A 2 16.92 10.25 -18.39
N ASP A 3 16.29 11.39 -18.59
CA ASP A 3 15.96 12.33 -17.52
C ASP A 3 14.82 11.70 -16.73
N ILE A 4 15.18 10.98 -15.66
CA ILE A 4 14.24 10.35 -14.75
C ILE A 4 14.04 11.34 -13.60
N ASP A 5 12.84 11.89 -13.52
CA ASP A 5 12.36 12.68 -12.40
C ASP A 5 11.45 11.79 -11.55
N VAL A 6 11.84 11.54 -10.30
CA VAL A 6 11.09 10.70 -9.35
C VAL A 6 10.81 11.48 -8.09
N ASP A 7 9.52 11.67 -7.81
CA ASP A 7 9.05 12.20 -6.53
C ASP A 7 8.97 11.06 -5.51
N THR A 8 10.04 10.88 -4.73
CA THR A 8 10.12 9.83 -3.71
C THR A 8 9.17 10.08 -2.54
N GLU A 9 8.87 11.35 -2.22
CA GLU A 9 7.94 11.72 -1.17
C GLU A 9 6.51 11.30 -1.55
N LEU A 10 6.09 11.58 -2.77
CA LEU A 10 4.79 11.15 -3.30
C LEU A 10 4.66 9.63 -3.32
N LEU A 11 5.70 8.92 -3.76
CA LEU A 11 5.72 7.45 -3.78
C LEU A 11 5.54 6.86 -2.39
N ARG A 12 6.29 7.38 -1.41
CA ARG A 12 6.19 6.96 -0.01
C ARG A 12 4.85 7.34 0.63
N ALA A 13 4.32 8.52 0.32
CA ALA A 13 3.00 8.94 0.80
C ALA A 13 1.89 8.04 0.24
N THR A 14 1.97 7.72 -1.05
CA THR A 14 1.03 6.82 -1.73
C THR A 14 1.07 5.43 -1.09
N GLY A 15 2.27 4.88 -0.85
CA GLY A 15 2.43 3.59 -0.18
C GLY A 15 1.73 3.53 1.18
N ARG A 16 1.95 4.55 2.03
CA ARG A 16 1.29 4.68 3.34
C ARG A 16 -0.23 4.80 3.24
N GLN A 17 -0.73 5.67 2.35
CA GLN A 17 -2.17 5.87 2.17
C GLN A 17 -2.88 4.62 1.67
N LEU A 18 -2.25 3.84 0.78
CA LEU A 18 -2.77 2.53 0.36
C LEU A 18 -2.77 1.53 1.53
N GLY A 19 -1.77 1.60 2.42
CA GLY A 19 -1.76 0.87 3.68
C GLY A 19 -2.95 1.20 4.59
N ASP A 20 -3.27 2.49 4.76
CA ASP A 20 -4.41 2.93 5.56
C ASP A 20 -5.75 2.42 4.99
N ILE A 21 -5.89 2.40 3.66
CA ILE A 21 -7.06 1.83 2.98
C ILE A 21 -7.17 0.32 3.25
N VAL A 22 -6.05 -0.41 3.19
CA VAL A 22 -6.01 -1.85 3.51
C VAL A 22 -6.47 -2.11 4.94
N GLU A 23 -6.00 -1.34 5.91
CA GLU A 23 -6.40 -1.52 7.31
C GLU A 23 -7.90 -1.20 7.52
N THR A 24 -8.41 -0.17 6.84
CA THR A 24 -9.84 0.15 6.84
C THR A 24 -10.68 -1.00 6.26
N LEU A 25 -10.26 -1.59 5.14
CA LEU A 25 -10.95 -2.72 4.52
C LEU A 25 -10.91 -3.97 5.39
N LYS A 26 -9.80 -4.26 6.06
CA LYS A 26 -9.71 -5.37 7.02
C LYS A 26 -10.67 -5.19 8.19
N GLY A 27 -10.82 -3.96 8.70
CA GLY A 27 -11.72 -3.59 9.79
C GLY A 27 -13.21 -3.72 9.48
N ALA A 28 -13.62 -3.66 8.20
CA ALA A 28 -15.03 -3.74 7.76
C ALA A 28 -15.66 -5.15 7.82
N LYS A 29 -15.22 -5.99 8.77
CA LYS A 29 -15.68 -7.37 8.94
C LYS A 29 -16.95 -7.43 9.81
N GLU A 30 -18.01 -6.72 9.41
CA GLU A 30 -19.31 -6.97 10.06
C GLU A 30 -19.76 -8.41 9.77
N ASP A 31 -20.13 -9.13 10.85
CA ASP A 31 -20.56 -10.52 10.81
C ASP A 31 -21.95 -10.60 10.17
N ALA A 32 -21.99 -10.67 8.85
CA ALA A 32 -23.24 -10.88 8.13
C ALA A 32 -23.88 -12.25 8.46
N ALA A 33 -23.13 -13.18 9.08
CA ALA A 33 -23.69 -14.35 9.76
C ALA A 33 -24.59 -13.97 10.94
N ASP A 34 -24.20 -12.97 11.74
CA ASP A 34 -25.03 -12.43 12.81
C ASP A 34 -26.24 -11.73 12.22
N LEU A 35 -26.07 -10.92 11.17
CA LEU A 35 -27.18 -10.25 10.49
C LEU A 35 -28.20 -11.27 9.96
N ALA A 36 -27.75 -12.38 9.34
CA ALA A 36 -28.59 -13.45 8.83
C ALA A 36 -29.45 -14.12 9.91
N ALA A 37 -28.96 -14.19 11.16
CA ALA A 37 -29.72 -14.75 12.28
C ALA A 37 -30.89 -13.85 12.72
N HIS A 38 -30.86 -12.55 12.42
CA HIS A 38 -31.84 -11.57 12.87
C HIS A 38 -32.96 -11.29 11.86
N VAL A 39 -32.84 -11.76 10.60
CA VAL A 39 -33.78 -11.38 9.54
C VAL A 39 -35.10 -12.16 9.54
N GLY A 40 -35.25 -13.17 10.41
CA GLY A 40 -36.50 -13.90 10.68
C GLY A 40 -37.08 -14.76 9.54
N HIS A 41 -36.67 -14.52 8.29
CA HIS A 41 -37.15 -15.21 7.09
C HIS A 41 -36.02 -16.03 6.45
N GLY A 42 -36.20 -17.34 6.31
CA GLY A 42 -35.15 -18.27 5.83
C GLY A 42 -34.51 -17.87 4.50
N GLY A 43 -35.32 -17.60 3.47
CA GLY A 43 -34.79 -17.20 2.17
C GLY A 43 -34.10 -15.82 2.14
N LEU A 44 -34.36 -14.97 3.14
CA LEU A 44 -33.67 -13.70 3.28
C LEU A 44 -32.36 -13.88 4.06
N ALA A 45 -32.35 -14.75 5.07
CA ALA A 45 -31.13 -15.17 5.76
C ALA A 45 -30.13 -15.81 4.78
N ASP A 46 -30.59 -16.66 3.87
CA ASP A 46 -29.72 -17.27 2.85
C ASP A 46 -29.10 -16.22 1.93
N ARG A 47 -29.88 -15.24 1.46
CA ARG A 47 -29.37 -14.14 0.64
C ARG A 47 -28.36 -13.25 1.36
N VAL A 48 -28.55 -13.05 2.67
CA VAL A 48 -27.60 -12.29 3.50
C VAL A 48 -26.29 -13.06 3.66
N ARG A 49 -26.33 -14.37 3.84
CA ARG A 49 -25.13 -15.23 3.87
C ARG A 49 -24.40 -15.23 2.52
N ASP A 50 -25.12 -15.42 1.42
CA ASP A 50 -24.52 -15.36 0.08
C ASP A 50 -23.85 -14.01 -0.18
N PHE A 51 -24.48 -12.91 0.25
CA PHE A 51 -23.88 -11.59 0.15
C PHE A 51 -22.62 -11.47 1.01
N ALA A 52 -22.65 -11.98 2.25
CA ALA A 52 -21.52 -11.98 3.18
C ALA A 52 -20.28 -12.66 2.57
N ASP A 53 -20.47 -13.87 2.05
CA ASP A 53 -19.39 -14.69 1.53
C ASP A 53 -18.77 -14.05 0.27
N ASN A 54 -19.64 -13.57 -0.63
CA ASN A 54 -19.19 -12.85 -1.83
C ASN A 54 -18.48 -11.53 -1.48
N TRP A 55 -18.98 -10.79 -0.49
CA TRP A 55 -18.33 -9.58 0.00
C TRP A 55 -16.96 -9.90 0.59
N GLN A 56 -16.84 -10.95 1.40
CA GLN A 56 -15.59 -11.36 2.00
C GLN A 56 -14.55 -11.72 0.94
N SER A 57 -14.90 -12.52 -0.08
CA SER A 57 -13.98 -12.87 -1.18
C SER A 57 -13.49 -11.63 -1.91
N ARG A 58 -14.42 -10.77 -2.37
CA ARG A 58 -14.09 -9.55 -3.11
C ARG A 58 -13.25 -8.59 -2.29
N ARG A 59 -13.54 -8.47 -1.00
CA ARG A 59 -12.79 -7.64 -0.07
C ARG A 59 -11.36 -8.15 0.12
N GLN A 60 -11.18 -9.46 0.20
CA GLN A 60 -9.86 -10.06 0.28
C GLN A 60 -9.04 -9.75 -0.99
N GLU A 61 -9.62 -9.93 -2.18
CA GLU A 61 -8.98 -9.60 -3.46
C GLU A 61 -8.58 -8.11 -3.54
N MET A 62 -9.45 -7.21 -3.07
CA MET A 62 -9.14 -5.78 -2.99
C MET A 62 -7.99 -5.49 -2.03
N VAL A 63 -7.99 -6.10 -0.84
CA VAL A 63 -6.91 -5.97 0.15
C VAL A 63 -5.58 -6.41 -0.43
N GLU A 64 -5.53 -7.58 -1.07
CA GLU A 64 -4.30 -8.11 -1.67
C GLU A 64 -3.76 -7.19 -2.77
N THR A 65 -4.64 -6.71 -3.66
CA THR A 65 -4.26 -5.82 -4.76
C THR A 65 -3.74 -4.49 -4.26
N ILE A 66 -4.45 -3.84 -3.34
CA ILE A 66 -4.08 -2.52 -2.80
C ILE A 66 -2.79 -2.62 -1.97
N ALA A 67 -2.64 -3.68 -1.18
CA ALA A 67 -1.41 -3.93 -0.43
C ALA A 67 -0.20 -4.10 -1.35
N GLY A 68 -0.37 -4.82 -2.47
CA GLY A 68 0.66 -4.95 -3.50
C GLY A 68 1.08 -3.61 -4.09
N LEU A 69 0.12 -2.78 -4.49
CA LEU A 69 0.39 -1.44 -5.03
C LEU A 69 1.07 -0.53 -4.00
N GLY A 70 0.64 -0.59 -2.73
CA GLY A 70 1.24 0.17 -1.64
C GLY A 70 2.70 -0.19 -1.42
N SER A 71 2.98 -1.50 -1.34
CA SER A 71 4.34 -2.04 -1.20
C SER A 71 5.26 -1.64 -2.35
N VAL A 72 4.79 -1.76 -3.59
CA VAL A 72 5.59 -1.34 -4.76
C VAL A 72 5.89 0.16 -4.71
N SER A 73 4.89 1.00 -4.42
CA SER A 73 5.07 2.46 -4.37
C SER A 73 6.09 2.86 -3.30
N GLU A 74 5.95 2.30 -2.09
CA GLU A 74 6.88 2.59 -0.99
C GLU A 74 8.30 2.11 -1.28
N ASN A 75 8.46 0.88 -1.77
CA ASN A 75 9.77 0.29 -2.05
C ASN A 75 10.51 1.04 -3.17
N VAL A 76 9.80 1.52 -4.20
CA VAL A 76 10.43 2.34 -5.25
C VAL A 76 10.93 3.65 -4.64
N GLY A 77 10.13 4.32 -3.81
CA GLY A 77 10.56 5.55 -3.13
C GLY A 77 11.80 5.34 -2.26
N ILE A 78 11.81 4.27 -1.46
CA ILE A 78 12.96 3.90 -0.62
C ILE A 78 14.21 3.63 -1.46
N ALA A 79 14.09 2.84 -2.53
CA ALA A 79 15.23 2.49 -3.37
C ALA A 79 15.89 3.72 -4.01
N PHE A 80 15.11 4.70 -4.46
CA PHE A 80 15.66 5.95 -4.99
C PHE A 80 16.31 6.82 -3.90
N GLU A 81 15.73 6.90 -2.70
CA GLU A 81 16.34 7.61 -1.55
C GLU A 81 17.68 6.98 -1.13
N GLU A 82 17.75 5.64 -1.12
CA GLU A 82 18.97 4.88 -0.83
C GLU A 82 20.05 5.12 -1.89
N TRP A 83 19.68 5.04 -3.17
CA TRP A 83 20.61 5.29 -4.28
C TRP A 83 21.15 6.73 -4.28
N ASP A 84 20.30 7.74 -4.02
CA ASP A 84 20.73 9.13 -3.90
C ASP A 84 21.71 9.32 -2.73
N SER A 85 21.40 8.71 -1.58
CA SER A 85 22.25 8.76 -0.38
C SER A 85 23.62 8.11 -0.61
N GLU A 86 23.66 6.97 -1.30
CA GLU A 86 24.91 6.28 -1.67
C GLU A 86 25.75 7.13 -2.63
N LEU A 87 25.11 7.75 -3.63
CA LEU A 87 25.79 8.62 -4.59
C LEU A 87 26.36 9.87 -3.92
N ALA A 88 25.57 10.55 -3.09
CA ALA A 88 26.00 11.72 -2.33
C ALA A 88 27.21 11.41 -1.43
N ARG A 89 27.18 10.24 -0.77
CA ARG A 89 28.29 9.75 0.04
C ARG A 89 29.53 9.48 -0.80
N ALA A 90 29.40 8.81 -1.95
CA ALA A 90 30.52 8.53 -2.84
C ALA A 90 31.21 9.83 -3.31
N ILE A 91 30.43 10.85 -3.68
CA ILE A 91 30.96 12.15 -4.11
C ILE A 91 31.64 12.90 -2.95
N THR A 92 31.06 12.86 -1.75
CA THR A 92 31.60 13.57 -0.57
C THR A 92 32.87 12.90 -0.01
N GLN A 93 33.01 11.59 -0.19
CA GLN A 93 34.16 10.81 0.29
C GLN A 93 35.32 10.77 -0.70
N ASP A 94 35.17 11.34 -1.90
CA ASP A 94 36.23 11.42 -2.90
C ASP A 94 37.23 12.55 -2.54
N PRO A 95 38.50 12.25 -2.20
CA PRO A 95 39.45 13.26 -1.72
C PRO A 95 39.82 14.33 -2.76
N GLU A 96 39.58 14.11 -4.06
CA GLU A 96 39.86 15.12 -5.10
C GLU A 96 38.81 16.24 -5.16
N THR A 97 37.55 15.98 -4.80
CA THR A 97 36.47 17.01 -4.84
C THR A 97 36.61 18.04 -3.71
N THR A 98 37.21 17.66 -2.58
CA THR A 98 37.43 18.55 -1.43
C THR A 98 38.57 19.55 -1.66
N GLN A 99 39.48 19.28 -2.61
CA GLN A 99 40.69 20.07 -2.82
C GLN A 99 40.51 21.25 -3.80
N GLY A 100 39.44 21.24 -4.62
CA GLY A 100 39.12 22.31 -5.58
C GLY A 100 38.24 23.45 -5.05
N ALA A 101 37.78 23.38 -3.78
CA ALA A 101 36.90 24.37 -3.15
C ALA A 101 37.62 25.35 -2.20
N ARG A 102 38.95 25.49 -2.30
CA ARG A 102 39.76 26.43 -1.51
C ARG A 102 40.32 27.57 -2.36
#